data_AF-A0A351KCY4-F1
#
_entry.id   AF-A0A351KCY4-F1
#
_cell.length_a   1.000
_cell.length_b   1.000
_cell.length_c   1.000
_cell.angle_alpha   90.00
_cell.angle_beta   90.00
_cell.angle_gamma   90.00
#
_symmetry.space_group_name_H-M   'P 1'
#
loop_
_entity.id
_entity.type
_entity.pdbx_description
1 polymer ?
#
loop_
_entity_poly.entity_id
_entity_poly.type
_entity_poly.pdbx_seq_one_letter_code
_entity_poly.pdbx_strand_id
1 'polypeptide(L)'
;MESIINIEKNELIPINILYSDILSKYNLDIYNVENIKFKDTEKQRAVYKVDTNNGTKCLKKVYYSIGNLLFIYSVIEWLNVKGICAPRFISAKNGFKYIEYKKMLFILTDWVEGRKFEYDNIDDILLAAE
;
A
#
# COMPACT_ATOMS: atom_id res chain seq x y z
N MET A 1 15.84 -33.38 -13.30
CA MET A 1 14.39 -33.40 -13.05
C MET A 1 14.26 -33.75 -11.58
N GLU A 2 13.90 -32.91 -10.61
CA GLU A 2 13.42 -31.54 -10.41
C GLU A 2 14.04 -31.16 -9.04
N SER A 3 14.25 -29.94 -8.58
CA SER A 3 13.76 -28.61 -8.92
C SER A 3 14.81 -27.66 -8.35
N ILE A 4 15.32 -26.75 -9.18
CA ILE A 4 16.03 -25.58 -8.68
C ILE A 4 14.92 -24.70 -8.14
N ILE A 5 14.63 -24.80 -6.83
CA ILE A 5 13.88 -23.78 -6.10
C ILE A 5 14.81 -22.58 -6.06
N ASN A 6 14.81 -21.81 -7.15
CA ASN A 6 15.41 -20.50 -7.20
C ASN A 6 14.48 -19.63 -6.35
N ILE A 7 14.77 -19.59 -5.04
CA ILE A 7 14.20 -18.60 -4.13
C ILE A 7 14.66 -17.27 -4.69
N GLU A 8 13.84 -16.65 -5.55
CA GLU A 8 14.02 -15.28 -5.98
C GLU A 8 14.20 -14.47 -4.71
N LYS A 9 15.44 -14.02 -4.46
CA LYS A 9 15.71 -12.99 -3.46
C LYS A 9 14.72 -11.88 -3.80
N ASN A 10 13.81 -11.60 -2.87
CA ASN A 10 12.95 -10.43 -2.94
C ASN A 10 13.91 -9.23 -2.95
N GLU A 11 14.26 -8.74 -4.12
CA GLU A 11 14.96 -7.47 -4.27
C GLU A 11 13.93 -6.36 -4.27
N LEU A 12 14.34 -5.21 -3.75
CA LEU A 12 13.55 -3.99 -3.75
C LEU A 12 13.18 -3.67 -5.21
N ILE A 13 11.88 -3.53 -5.50
CA ILE A 13 11.44 -3.30 -6.87
C ILE A 13 12.04 -1.99 -7.39
N PRO A 14 12.75 -2.01 -8.53
CA PRO A 14 13.29 -0.80 -9.13
C PRO A 14 12.20 0.25 -9.38
N ILE A 15 12.53 1.52 -9.16
CA ILE A 15 11.58 2.63 -9.26
C ILE A 15 10.89 2.69 -10.64
N ASN A 16 11.60 2.40 -11.72
CA ASN A 16 11.04 2.36 -13.07
C ASN A 16 9.94 1.30 -13.22
N ILE A 17 10.07 0.14 -12.57
CA ILE A 17 9.03 -0.90 -12.55
C ILE A 17 7.80 -0.44 -11.77
N LEU A 18 7.99 0.33 -10.69
CA LEU A 18 6.85 0.93 -9.98
C LEU A 18 6.04 1.82 -10.92
N TYR A 19 6.69 2.63 -11.76
CA TYR A 19 6.02 3.44 -12.76
C TYR A 19 5.37 2.60 -13.86
N SER A 20 6.12 1.72 -14.53
CA SER A 20 5.67 1.03 -15.75
C SER A 20 4.63 -0.05 -15.51
N ASP A 21 4.76 -0.82 -14.42
CA ASP A 21 3.99 -2.06 -14.24
C ASP A 21 2.93 -1.95 -13.14
N ILE A 22 3.11 -1.04 -12.18
CA ILE A 22 2.22 -0.89 -11.03
C ILE A 22 1.40 0.40 -11.13
N LEU A 23 2.04 1.57 -11.12
CA LEU A 23 1.36 2.86 -11.08
C LEU A 23 0.65 3.20 -12.40
N SER A 24 1.21 2.79 -13.55
CA SER A 24 0.56 2.95 -14.87
C SER A 24 -0.82 2.28 -14.97
N LYS A 25 -1.11 1.32 -14.08
CA LYS A 25 -2.38 0.58 -14.02
C LYS A 25 -3.47 1.35 -13.29
N TYR A 26 -3.16 2.48 -12.68
CA TYR A 26 -4.14 3.40 -12.10
C TYR A 26 -4.46 4.52 -13.08
N ASN A 27 -5.65 5.12 -12.94
CA ASN A 27 -6.05 6.28 -13.75
C ASN A 27 -5.63 7.59 -13.05
N LEU A 28 -4.32 7.74 -12.85
CA LEU A 28 -3.70 8.88 -12.16
C LEU A 28 -2.46 9.33 -12.92
N ASP A 29 -2.25 10.65 -12.98
CA ASP A 29 -0.99 11.20 -13.45
C ASP A 29 -0.03 11.22 -12.27
N ILE A 30 1.15 10.62 -12.43
CA ILE A 30 2.14 10.51 -11.37
C ILE A 30 3.18 11.62 -11.55
N TYR A 31 3.39 12.43 -10.51
CA TYR A 31 4.36 13.52 -10.51
C TYR A 31 5.66 13.14 -9.81
N ASN A 32 5.55 12.40 -8.69
CA ASN A 32 6.70 12.00 -7.90
C ASN A 32 6.41 10.70 -7.14
N VAL A 33 7.47 9.93 -6.89
CA VAL A 33 7.42 8.70 -6.07
C VAL A 33 8.63 8.70 -5.15
N GLU A 34 8.37 8.73 -3.85
CA GLU A 34 9.38 8.76 -2.80
C GLU A 34 9.28 7.51 -1.93
N ASN A 35 10.40 6.85 -1.63
CA ASN A 35 10.40 5.77 -0.64
C ASN A 35 10.44 6.36 0.78
N ILE A 36 9.36 6.20 1.54
CA ILE A 36 9.24 6.75 2.91
C ILE A 36 9.70 5.74 3.96
N LYS A 37 9.58 4.45 3.64
CA LYS A 37 9.94 3.40 4.57
C LYS A 37 10.42 2.17 3.82
N PHE A 38 11.60 1.71 4.20
CA PHE A 38 12.11 0.42 3.83
C PHE A 38 12.52 -0.36 5.09
N LYS A 39 12.10 -1.62 5.16
CA LYS A 39 12.59 -2.59 6.14
C LYS A 39 13.05 -3.83 5.40
N ASP A 40 14.33 -4.11 5.49
CA ASP A 40 14.94 -5.31 4.93
C ASP A 40 14.89 -6.45 5.95
N THR A 41 13.82 -7.22 5.89
CA THR A 41 13.63 -8.43 6.70
C THR A 41 13.10 -9.55 5.81
N GLU A 42 12.87 -10.75 6.35
CA GLU A 42 12.28 -11.88 5.61
C GLU A 42 11.02 -11.51 4.81
N LYS A 43 10.24 -10.56 5.32
CA LYS A 43 9.15 -9.90 4.57
C LYS A 43 9.50 -8.44 4.35
N GLN A 44 10.21 -8.15 3.28
CA GLN A 44 10.55 -6.77 2.89
C GLN A 44 9.34 -5.85 2.85
N ARG A 45 9.37 -4.79 3.66
CA ARG A 45 8.29 -3.80 3.65
C ARG A 45 8.81 -2.53 3.02
N ALA A 46 8.28 -2.21 1.85
CA ALA A 46 8.49 -0.93 1.19
C ALA A 46 7.16 -0.15 1.16
N VAL A 47 7.23 1.12 1.56
CA VAL A 47 6.12 2.07 1.50
C VAL A 47 6.58 3.28 0.71
N TYR A 48 5.81 3.66 -0.30
CA TYR A 48 6.11 4.82 -1.12
C TYR A 48 5.00 5.86 -0.99
N LYS A 49 5.41 7.12 -0.92
CA LYS A 49 4.54 8.29 -1.11
C LYS A 49 4.51 8.62 -2.58
N VAL A 50 3.31 8.77 -3.13
CA VAL A 50 3.10 8.96 -4.57
C VAL A 50 2.28 10.22 -4.77
N ASP A 51 2.88 11.25 -5.35
CA ASP A 51 2.18 12.50 -5.63
C ASP A 51 1.51 12.41 -7.00
N THR A 52 0.22 12.74 -7.03
CA THR A 52 -0.61 12.58 -8.23
C THR A 52 -1.48 13.79 -8.50
N ASN A 53 -2.10 13.83 -9.68
CA ASN A 53 -3.13 14.81 -10.04
C ASN A 53 -4.37 14.77 -9.12
N ASN A 54 -4.56 13.71 -8.32
CA ASN A 54 -5.66 13.57 -7.39
C ASN A 54 -5.18 13.41 -5.94
N GLY A 55 -4.23 14.26 -5.54
CA GLY A 55 -3.64 14.26 -4.20
C GLY A 55 -2.62 13.14 -4.00
N THR A 56 -2.03 13.12 -2.81
CA THR A 56 -1.00 12.15 -2.45
C THR A 56 -1.60 10.79 -2.11
N LYS A 57 -0.92 9.72 -2.55
CA LYS A 57 -1.27 8.32 -2.33
C LYS A 57 -0.16 7.57 -1.62
N CYS A 58 -0.52 6.45 -1.03
CA CYS A 58 0.40 5.53 -0.37
C CYS A 58 0.43 4.19 -1.12
N LEU A 59 1.56 3.86 -1.73
CA LEU A 59 1.78 2.58 -2.39
C LEU A 59 2.46 1.61 -1.42
N LYS A 60 1.90 0.42 -1.27
CA LYS A 60 2.44 -0.63 -0.38
C LYS A 60 2.45 -1.99 -1.07
N LYS A 61 3.57 -2.71 -0.93
CA LYS A 61 3.58 -4.17 -1.12
C LYS A 61 2.91 -4.83 0.09
N VAL A 62 1.98 -5.74 -0.17
CA VAL A 62 1.27 -6.51 0.87
C VAL A 62 1.51 -8.00 0.71
N TYR A 63 1.40 -8.72 1.82
CA TYR A 63 1.72 -10.16 1.93
C TYR A 63 0.49 -11.01 2.27
N TYR A 64 -0.69 -10.48 2.03
CA TYR A 64 -1.95 -11.17 2.26
C TYR A 64 -2.28 -12.08 1.07
N SER A 65 -3.09 -13.12 1.29
CA SER A 65 -3.80 -13.77 0.19
C SER A 65 -4.81 -12.78 -0.42
N ILE A 66 -5.19 -12.99 -1.68
CA ILE A 66 -6.22 -12.16 -2.33
C ILE A 66 -7.53 -12.16 -1.52
N GLY A 67 -7.96 -13.32 -1.01
CA GLY A 67 -9.16 -13.41 -0.16
C GLY A 67 -9.09 -12.53 1.10
N ASN A 68 -7.97 -12.57 1.81
CA ASN A 68 -7.76 -11.72 2.99
C ASN A 68 -7.67 -10.24 2.61
N LEU A 69 -7.06 -9.92 1.46
CA LEU A 69 -6.99 -8.55 0.98
C LEU A 69 -8.37 -7.98 0.67
N LEU A 70 -9.23 -8.77 0.01
CA LEU A 70 -10.60 -8.38 -0.30
C LEU A 70 -11.46 -8.25 0.95
N PHE A 71 -11.22 -9.08 1.97
CA PHE A 71 -11.85 -8.93 3.29
C PHE A 71 -11.41 -7.64 3.99
N ILE A 72 -10.11 -7.31 3.99
CA ILE A 72 -9.62 -6.05 4.56
C ILE A 72 -10.25 -4.84 3.82
N TYR A 73 -10.30 -4.91 2.49
CA TYR A 73 -10.96 -3.89 1.68
C TYR A 73 -12.43 -3.72 2.07
N SER A 74 -13.20 -4.81 2.20
CA SER A 74 -14.63 -4.71 2.54
C SER A 74 -14.87 -4.11 3.93
N VAL A 75 -14.01 -4.44 4.90
CA VAL A 75 -14.06 -3.85 6.25
C VAL A 75 -13.75 -2.34 6.18
N ILE A 76 -12.72 -1.93 5.45
CA ILE A 76 -12.35 -0.51 5.32
C ILE A 76 -13.46 0.30 4.64
N GLU A 77 -14.09 -0.23 3.61
CA GLU A 77 -15.23 0.42 2.97
C GLU A 77 -16.42 0.52 3.93
N TRP A 78 -16.72 -0.55 4.67
CA TRP A 78 -17.80 -0.53 5.66
C TRP A 78 -17.56 0.51 6.76
N LEU A 79 -16.34 0.61 7.28
CA LEU A 79 -15.94 1.63 8.26
C LEU A 79 -16.17 3.05 7.70
N ASN A 80 -15.75 3.28 6.46
CA ASN A 80 -15.95 4.56 5.78
C ASN A 80 -17.43 4.90 5.60
N VAL A 81 -18.28 3.92 5.25
CA VAL A 81 -19.73 4.10 5.17
C VAL A 81 -20.33 4.44 6.54
N LYS A 82 -19.73 3.98 7.64
CA LYS A 82 -20.11 4.31 9.02
C LYS A 82 -19.50 5.62 9.54
N GLY A 83 -18.78 6.37 8.71
CA GLY A 83 -18.17 7.63 9.10
C GLY A 83 -16.83 7.49 9.82
N ILE A 84 -16.26 6.28 9.89
CA ILE A 84 -14.92 6.05 10.41
C ILE A 84 -13.93 6.24 9.26
N CYS A 85 -13.11 7.29 9.35
CA CYS A 85 -12.15 7.67 8.32
C CYS A 85 -10.97 6.69 8.26
N ALA A 86 -11.07 5.67 7.41
CA ALA A 86 -9.98 4.75 7.10
C ALA A 86 -9.43 4.99 5.67
N PRO A 87 -8.12 4.78 5.41
CA PRO A 87 -7.53 5.03 4.09
C PRO A 87 -8.19 4.15 3.02
N ARG A 88 -8.88 4.77 2.07
CA ARG A 88 -9.61 4.05 1.02
C ARG A 88 -8.68 3.49 -0.03
N PHE A 89 -9.08 2.36 -0.61
CA PHE A 89 -8.31 1.70 -1.67
C PHE A 89 -8.68 2.32 -3.02
N ILE A 90 -7.65 2.74 -3.76
CA ILE A 90 -7.81 3.29 -5.10
C ILE A 90 -8.02 2.13 -6.08
N SER A 91 -8.98 2.28 -6.97
CA SER A 91 -9.22 1.29 -8.03
C SER A 91 -8.18 1.41 -9.13
N ALA A 92 -7.64 0.27 -9.56
CA ALA A 92 -6.93 0.15 -10.81
C ALA A 92 -7.90 0.25 -12.01
N LYS A 93 -7.34 0.44 -13.21
CA LYS A 93 -8.08 0.53 -14.49
C LYS A 93 -8.93 -0.72 -14.79
N ASN A 94 -8.54 -1.88 -14.26
CA ASN A 94 -9.29 -3.13 -14.40
C ASN A 94 -10.40 -3.30 -13.33
N GLY A 95 -10.62 -2.30 -12.47
CA GLY A 95 -11.62 -2.33 -11.40
C GLY A 95 -11.18 -3.00 -10.11
N PHE A 96 -10.04 -3.71 -10.08
CA PHE A 96 -9.52 -4.29 -8.84
C PHE A 96 -8.93 -3.22 -7.91
N LYS A 97 -8.89 -3.55 -6.62
CA LYS A 97 -8.34 -2.69 -5.56
C LYS A 97 -6.86 -2.97 -5.26
N TYR A 98 -6.21 -3.71 -6.16
CA TYR A 98 -4.81 -4.09 -6.06
C TYR A 98 -4.23 -4.34 -7.45
N ILE A 99 -2.90 -4.34 -7.54
CA ILE A 99 -2.14 -4.81 -8.69
C ILE A 99 -1.34 -6.03 -8.28
N GLU A 100 -1.36 -7.07 -9.11
CA GLU A 100 -0.47 -8.21 -8.97
C GLU A 100 0.70 -8.07 -9.96
N TYR A 101 1.92 -8.04 -9.44
CA TYR A 101 3.14 -8.02 -10.24
C TYR A 101 4.07 -9.14 -9.75
N LYS A 102 4.40 -10.11 -10.61
CA LYS A 102 5.22 -11.29 -10.27
C LYS A 102 4.79 -11.96 -8.94
N LYS A 103 3.49 -12.25 -8.79
CA LYS A 103 2.87 -12.84 -7.58
C LYS A 103 2.96 -11.97 -6.31
N MET A 104 3.40 -10.72 -6.41
CA MET A 104 3.38 -9.75 -5.33
C MET A 104 2.16 -8.85 -5.49
N LEU A 105 1.41 -8.65 -4.40
CA LEU A 105 0.26 -7.76 -4.39
C LEU A 105 0.67 -6.36 -3.94
N PHE A 106 0.20 -5.37 -4.68
CA PHE A 106 0.38 -3.95 -4.41
C PHE A 106 -0.97 -3.28 -4.23
N ILE A 107 -1.07 -2.44 -3.21
CA ILE A 107 -2.24 -1.59 -2.99
C ILE A 107 -1.83 -0.13 -3.05
N LEU A 108 -2.76 0.68 -3.55
CA LEU A 108 -2.68 2.14 -3.50
C LEU A 108 -3.83 2.63 -2.64
N THR A 109 -3.52 3.44 -1.62
CA THR A 109 -4.54 4.08 -0.78
C THR A 109 -4.37 5.58 -0.78
N ASP A 110 -5.39 6.30 -0.32
CA ASP A 110 -5.19 7.70 0.05
C ASP A 110 -4.06 7.83 1.10
N TRP A 111 -3.30 8.91 0.99
CA TRP A 111 -2.34 9.30 2.01
C TRP A 111 -3.10 9.95 3.18
N VAL A 112 -2.81 9.50 4.40
CA VAL A 112 -3.38 10.09 5.61
C VAL A 112 -2.40 11.11 6.14
N GLU A 113 -2.80 12.37 6.13
CA GLU A 113 -2.02 13.44 6.74
C GLU A 113 -2.04 13.31 8.27
N GLY A 114 -0.88 13.42 8.88
CA GLY A 114 -0.73 13.30 10.33
C GLY A 114 0.72 13.24 10.77
N ARG A 115 0.92 13.24 12.09
CA ARG A 115 2.22 13.01 12.71
C ARG A 115 2.31 11.60 13.29
N LYS A 116 3.54 11.16 13.56
CA LYS A 116 3.76 9.90 14.27
C LYS A 116 3.21 10.01 15.70
N PHE A 117 2.58 8.94 16.14
CA PHE A 117 2.12 8.74 17.51
C PHE A 117 3.29 8.75 18.50
N GLU A 118 3.15 9.49 19.59
CA GLU A 118 4.10 9.61 20.70
C GLU A 118 3.58 8.84 21.91
N TYR A 119 4.26 7.74 22.25
CA TYR A 119 3.82 6.83 23.31
C TYR A 119 3.90 7.42 24.72
N ASP A 120 4.68 8.48 24.92
CA ASP A 120 4.82 9.18 26.19
C ASP A 120 3.89 10.39 26.31
N ASN A 121 3.12 10.70 25.25
CA ASN A 121 2.15 11.78 25.24
C ASN A 121 0.77 11.26 25.64
N ILE A 122 0.25 11.73 26.77
CA ILE A 122 -1.06 11.29 27.29
C ILE A 122 -2.21 11.64 26.34
N ASP A 123 -2.14 12.77 25.65
CA ASP A 123 -3.18 13.20 24.71
C ASP A 123 -3.24 12.25 23.51
N ASP A 124 -2.10 11.77 23.03
CA ASP A 124 -2.03 10.75 21.97
C ASP A 124 -2.69 9.45 22.44
N ILE A 125 -2.38 8.99 23.65
CA ILE A 125 -2.97 7.77 24.22
C ILE A 125 -4.49 7.89 24.31
N LEU A 126 -5.00 9.02 24.80
CA LEU A 126 -6.44 9.26 24.92
C LEU A 126 -7.11 9.26 23.54
N LEU A 127 -6.54 9.97 22.57
CA LEU A 127 -7.07 10.02 21.20
C LEU A 127 -7.12 8.65 20.50
N ALA A 128 -6.17 7.75 20.79
CA ALA A 128 -6.17 6.41 20.20
C ALA A 128 -7.14 5.43 20.88
N ALA A 129 -7.63 5.75 22.08
CA ALA A 129 -8.56 4.93 22.84
C ALA A 129 -10.03 5.30 22.62
N GLU A 130 -10.31 6.48 22.06
CA GLU A 130 -11.64 6.94 21.61
C GLU A 130 -12.16 6.14 20.41
#